data_AF-A0A2R5GH30-F1
#
_entry.id   AF-A0A2R5GH30-F1
#
_cell.length_a   1.000
_cell.length_b   1.000
_cell.length_c   1.000
_cell.angle_alpha   90.00
_cell.angle_beta   90.00
_cell.angle_gamma   90.00
#
_symmetry.space_group_name_H-M   'P 1'
#
loop_
_entity.id
_entity.type
_entity.pdbx_description
1 polymer ?
#
loop_
_entity_poly.entity_id
_entity_poly.type
_entity_poly.pdbx_seq_one_letter_code
_entity_poly.pdbx_strand_id
1 'polypeptide(L)'
;MYRDASRVMEQLLLQQGTRGAKRDAASIAGPGASSRKRARKQPVAKVGLKALALGNNIKNKTKTYAVVCETLKYRDTLDAVLRGAKLAPSQLARSTGLLYVMLYDHLFGKGIKGGGAVKRAIIEQDKALRTSLAEIMREKGAKAPEDLLPAHIRDAPKFPRYARVNEIVASVASVRATLAGAQDEKSTSRKALTLEQDAHIPSLLRFPHGTDLHDHTLVNSGKIILQDKASCLPAEAIRLACARFRQNGAIPFDALDATAAPGNKTSQLAANGFRRVFAFDKSSRRLDLLQRRMKQAHADGIVTATCQDFLSVEPSDKELADVRVILLDPSCSGSGMVGRVDHLLDAAESDPDAEENDATQTDRLENLASFQLECLEHAMSFPQVECISYSTCSVHSVENEGVVAAALKAHPDFVLTRALPSWPTRGVASEGLSAQDAAMLVRADPAKDETSGFFVALFLRKNSTLATLDDAEVKRRKKKNLARKRWRKQARSTTATVDATAETNGTASS
;
A
#
# COMPACT_ATOMS: atom_id res chain seq x y z
N MET A 1 -2.06 0.93 28.43
CA MET A 1 -2.22 1.94 27.36
C MET A 1 -1.17 3.04 27.48
N TYR A 2 -1.30 4.10 28.31
CA TYR A 2 -0.31 5.20 28.32
C TYR A 2 1.13 4.75 28.53
N ARG A 3 1.38 3.78 29.43
CA ARG A 3 2.72 3.20 29.62
C ARG A 3 3.24 2.48 28.36
N ASP A 4 2.35 1.80 27.63
CA ASP A 4 2.71 1.11 26.40
C ASP A 4 3.00 2.13 25.28
N ALA A 5 2.13 3.13 25.13
CA ALA A 5 2.25 4.21 24.16
C ALA A 5 3.48 5.09 24.41
N SER A 6 3.78 5.39 25.67
CA SER A 6 4.99 6.11 26.09
C SER A 6 6.25 5.39 25.65
N ARG A 7 6.37 4.07 25.87
CA ARG A 7 7.53 3.28 25.42
C ARG A 7 7.71 3.30 23.91
N VAL A 8 6.61 3.14 23.16
CA VAL A 8 6.63 3.20 21.69
C VAL A 8 7.06 4.59 21.24
N MET A 9 6.43 5.64 21.78
CA MET A 9 6.71 7.03 21.44
C MET A 9 8.15 7.43 21.78
N GLU A 10 8.69 7.01 22.93
CA GLU A 10 10.08 7.24 23.30
C GLU A 10 11.06 6.63 22.30
N GLN A 11 10.83 5.39 21.88
CA GLN A 11 11.69 4.75 20.89
C GLN A 11 11.64 5.45 19.54
N LEU A 12 10.47 5.94 19.12
CA LEU A 12 10.33 6.72 17.90
C LEU A 12 11.03 8.08 17.99
N LEU A 13 10.86 8.78 19.11
CA LEU A 13 11.54 10.04 19.37
C LEU A 13 13.07 9.87 19.45
N LEU A 14 13.56 8.76 20.02
CA LEU A 14 14.99 8.43 20.04
C LEU A 14 15.54 8.13 18.63
N GLN A 15 14.75 7.44 17.80
CA GLN A 15 15.09 7.21 16.38
C GLN A 15 15.19 8.53 15.61
N GLN A 16 14.39 9.54 15.97
CA GLN A 16 14.44 10.89 15.37
C GLN A 16 15.55 11.77 15.99
N GLY A 17 15.80 11.66 17.29
CA GLY A 17 16.74 12.50 18.06
C GLY A 17 18.22 12.10 17.95
N THR A 18 18.54 10.94 17.37
CA THR A 18 19.93 10.48 17.17
C THR A 18 20.72 11.30 16.14
N ARG A 19 20.07 12.20 15.39
CA ARG A 19 20.74 13.24 14.58
C ARG A 19 20.82 14.61 15.28
N GLY A 20 19.81 15.01 16.07
CA GLY A 20 19.77 16.29 16.79
C GLY A 20 20.87 16.45 17.84
N ALA A 21 21.28 15.38 18.51
CA ALA A 21 22.35 15.42 19.53
C ALA A 21 23.76 15.71 18.94
N LYS A 22 23.95 15.69 17.61
CA LYS A 22 25.18 16.19 16.97
C LYS A 22 25.19 17.72 16.87
N ARG A 23 24.03 18.39 16.92
CA ARG A 23 23.86 19.84 16.73
C ARG A 23 24.17 20.62 18.01
N ASP A 24 23.67 20.17 19.17
CA ASP A 24 23.93 20.84 20.46
C ASP A 24 25.39 20.72 20.91
N ALA A 25 26.11 19.70 20.43
CA ALA A 25 27.54 19.56 20.69
C ALA A 25 28.41 20.47 19.79
N ALA A 26 27.87 20.97 18.68
CA ALA A 26 28.59 21.83 17.73
C ALA A 26 28.41 23.33 18.02
N SER A 27 27.30 23.74 18.66
CA SER A 27 27.08 25.14 19.06
C SER A 27 27.71 25.52 20.40
N ILE A 28 28.15 24.53 21.21
CA ILE A 28 28.71 24.74 22.56
C ILE A 28 30.24 24.56 22.61
N ALA A 29 30.87 24.07 21.53
CA ALA A 29 32.31 23.85 21.50
C ALA A 29 33.06 25.08 20.95
N GLY A 30 33.48 25.97 21.86
CA GLY A 30 34.59 26.90 21.58
C GLY A 30 35.91 26.14 21.32
N PRO A 31 36.90 26.77 20.67
CA PRO A 31 38.15 26.11 20.30
C PRO A 31 39.00 25.89 21.54
N GLY A 32 38.83 24.74 22.20
CA GLY A 32 39.67 24.33 23.33
C GLY A 32 38.92 23.58 24.42
N ALA A 33 38.61 22.30 24.20
CA ALA A 33 38.35 21.37 25.30
C ALA A 33 38.71 19.93 24.91
N SER A 34 39.76 19.43 25.54
CA SER A 34 40.35 18.11 25.39
C SER A 34 39.43 16.96 25.84
N SER A 35 39.48 15.88 25.06
CA SER A 35 39.35 14.47 25.46
C SER A 35 38.43 14.11 26.64
N ARG A 36 37.15 13.80 26.36
CA ARG A 36 36.38 12.84 27.18
C ARG A 36 35.80 11.75 26.28
N LYS A 37 36.01 10.51 26.70
CA LYS A 37 35.61 9.25 26.05
C LYS A 37 34.21 9.35 25.44
N ARG A 38 34.13 9.45 24.10
CA ARG A 38 32.88 9.27 23.35
C ARG A 38 32.40 7.84 23.55
N ALA A 39 31.41 7.65 24.42
CA ALA A 39 30.60 6.43 24.41
C ALA A 39 29.98 6.33 23.01
N ARG A 40 30.43 5.34 22.24
CA ARG A 40 29.97 5.04 20.88
C ARG A 40 28.52 4.56 21.01
N LYS A 41 27.53 5.48 20.98
CA LYS A 41 26.11 5.13 20.93
C LYS A 41 25.91 4.30 19.66
N GLN A 42 25.64 3.01 19.83
CA GLN A 42 25.26 2.13 18.73
C GLN A 42 24.04 2.74 18.03
N PRO A 43 23.97 2.70 16.69
CA PRO A 43 22.78 3.13 15.98
C PRO A 43 21.60 2.30 16.46
N VAL A 44 20.57 2.97 16.98
CA VAL A 44 19.30 2.31 17.31
C VAL A 44 18.71 1.85 15.99
N ALA A 45 18.49 0.54 15.82
CA ALA A 45 17.87 0.01 14.62
C ALA A 45 16.54 0.73 14.36
N LYS A 46 16.33 1.24 13.13
CA LYS A 46 15.05 1.83 12.73
C LYS A 46 13.98 0.72 12.75
N VAL A 47 13.01 0.84 13.65
CA VAL A 47 11.90 -0.11 13.78
C VAL A 47 10.60 0.65 13.58
N GLY A 48 9.83 0.26 12.56
CA GLY A 48 8.57 0.95 12.21
C GLY A 48 7.51 0.90 13.30
N LEU A 49 6.59 1.87 13.29
CA LEU A 49 5.57 2.06 14.33
C LEU A 49 4.74 0.80 14.58
N LYS A 50 4.28 0.12 13.52
CA LYS A 50 3.50 -1.12 13.64
C LYS A 50 4.28 -2.22 14.37
N ALA A 51 5.58 -2.35 14.09
CA ALA A 51 6.42 -3.36 14.73
C ALA A 51 6.59 -3.09 16.23
N LEU A 52 6.67 -1.81 16.63
CA LEU A 52 6.77 -1.40 18.04
C LEU A 52 5.43 -1.54 18.76
N ALA A 53 4.36 -0.99 18.21
CA ALA A 53 3.05 -0.91 18.85
C ALA A 53 2.29 -2.24 18.87
N LEU A 54 2.59 -3.18 17.97
CA LEU A 54 1.96 -4.50 17.90
C LEU A 54 2.85 -5.62 18.49
N GLY A 55 3.98 -5.26 19.10
CA GLY A 55 4.89 -6.20 19.76
C GLY A 55 4.23 -7.00 20.88
N ASN A 56 4.80 -8.16 21.20
CA ASN A 56 4.24 -9.08 22.21
C ASN A 56 4.23 -8.49 23.63
N ASN A 57 5.09 -7.51 23.89
CA ASN A 57 5.18 -6.78 25.15
C ASN A 57 4.11 -5.69 25.32
N ILE A 58 3.27 -5.43 24.31
CA ILE A 58 2.20 -4.43 24.35
C ILE A 58 0.88 -5.08 24.73
N LYS A 59 0.31 -4.67 25.87
CA LYS A 59 -0.96 -5.21 26.37
C LYS A 59 -2.16 -4.75 25.54
N ASN A 60 -2.23 -3.47 25.18
CA ASN A 60 -3.37 -2.88 24.48
C ASN A 60 -2.97 -2.46 23.05
N LYS A 61 -2.64 -3.42 22.19
CA LYS A 61 -2.04 -3.19 20.87
C LYS A 61 -2.80 -2.15 20.02
N THR A 62 -4.09 -2.34 19.79
CA THR A 62 -4.92 -1.45 18.96
C THR A 62 -5.01 -0.04 19.51
N LYS A 63 -5.32 0.11 20.81
CA LYS A 63 -5.43 1.43 21.45
C LYS A 63 -4.08 2.15 21.51
N THR A 64 -2.99 1.40 21.72
CA THR A 64 -1.63 1.94 21.75
C THR A 64 -1.22 2.43 20.38
N TYR A 65 -1.44 1.63 19.34
CA TYR A 65 -1.16 2.04 17.96
C TYR A 65 -1.97 3.28 17.55
N ALA A 66 -3.27 3.30 17.86
CA ALA A 66 -4.14 4.42 17.53
C ALA A 66 -3.69 5.73 18.19
N VAL A 67 -3.47 5.73 19.51
CA VAL A 67 -3.10 6.97 20.22
C VAL A 67 -1.72 7.48 19.79
N VAL A 68 -0.75 6.58 19.53
CA VAL A 68 0.57 6.97 19.05
C VAL A 68 0.49 7.53 17.62
N CYS A 69 -0.30 6.90 16.74
CA CYS A 69 -0.56 7.43 15.40
C CYS A 69 -1.10 8.85 15.45
N GLU A 70 -2.16 9.08 16.22
CA GLU A 70 -2.76 10.40 16.33
C GLU A 70 -1.79 11.41 16.96
N THR A 71 -1.06 11.01 18.01
CA THR A 71 -0.04 11.87 18.65
C THR A 71 1.01 12.31 17.64
N LEU A 72 1.48 11.42 16.75
CA LEU A 72 2.46 11.74 15.72
C LEU A 72 1.90 12.71 14.67
N LYS A 73 0.63 12.59 14.28
CA LYS A 73 -0.02 13.51 13.34
C LYS A 73 -0.03 14.95 13.84
N TYR A 74 -0.14 15.14 15.14
CA TYR A 74 -0.18 16.45 15.79
C TYR A 74 1.17 16.87 16.38
N ARG A 75 2.26 16.13 16.16
CA ARG A 75 3.56 16.38 16.84
C ARG A 75 4.01 17.83 16.71
N ASP A 76 4.09 18.37 15.50
CA ASP A 76 4.60 19.73 15.28
C ASP A 76 3.70 20.79 15.91
N THR A 77 2.39 20.53 15.92
CA THR A 77 1.40 21.36 16.61
C THR A 77 1.57 21.28 18.13
N LEU A 78 1.80 20.08 18.70
CA LEU A 78 2.07 19.91 20.13
C LEU A 78 3.37 20.63 20.54
N ASP A 79 4.40 20.57 19.69
CA ASP A 79 5.64 21.32 19.87
C ASP A 79 5.43 22.84 19.84
N ALA A 80 4.64 23.33 18.88
CA ALA A 80 4.27 24.73 18.80
C ALA A 80 3.47 25.20 20.02
N VAL A 81 2.53 24.38 20.50
CA VAL A 81 1.74 24.67 21.72
C VAL A 81 2.65 24.76 22.95
N LEU A 82 3.59 23.84 23.11
CA LEU A 82 4.56 23.90 24.23
C LEU A 82 5.44 25.16 24.15
N ARG A 83 5.90 25.52 22.95
CA ARG A 83 6.68 26.75 22.74
C ARG A 83 5.88 28.01 23.04
N GLY A 84 4.65 28.13 22.54
CA GLY A 84 3.80 29.30 22.79
C GLY A 84 3.38 29.42 24.25
N ALA A 85 3.17 28.29 24.93
CA ALA A 85 2.96 28.24 26.39
C ALA A 85 4.24 28.47 27.20
N LYS A 86 5.41 28.58 26.56
CA LYS A 86 6.74 28.73 27.19
C LYS A 86 7.09 27.59 28.17
N LEU A 87 6.68 26.36 27.84
CA LEU A 87 6.88 25.17 28.65
C LEU A 87 7.92 24.24 27.99
N ALA A 88 8.98 23.93 28.73
CA ALA A 88 9.93 22.90 28.30
C ALA A 88 9.37 21.50 28.62
N PRO A 89 9.50 20.51 27.71
CA PRO A 89 9.02 19.14 27.96
C PRO A 89 9.52 18.54 29.28
N SER A 90 10.78 18.83 29.64
CA SER A 90 11.43 18.38 30.88
C SER A 90 10.79 18.91 32.17
N GLN A 91 10.08 20.04 32.11
CA GLN A 91 9.35 20.61 33.25
C GLN A 91 8.07 19.83 33.55
N LEU A 92 7.44 19.26 32.51
CA LEU A 92 6.14 18.61 32.62
C LEU A 92 6.25 17.09 32.86
N ALA A 93 7.29 16.45 32.31
CA ALA A 93 7.49 15.02 32.46
C ALA A 93 8.96 14.62 32.32
N ARG A 94 9.34 13.55 33.02
CA ARG A 94 10.61 12.85 32.78
C ARG A 94 10.61 12.07 31.45
N SER A 95 9.44 11.53 31.08
CA SER A 95 9.24 10.80 29.84
C SER A 95 8.59 11.72 28.81
N THR A 96 9.38 12.12 27.83
CA THR A 96 8.91 12.91 26.69
C THR A 96 7.81 12.17 25.92
N GLY A 97 7.97 10.86 25.68
CA GLY A 97 6.96 10.06 25.00
C GLY A 97 5.63 10.00 25.76
N LEU A 98 5.67 9.91 27.10
CA LEU A 98 4.45 9.97 27.92
C LEU A 98 3.78 11.35 27.86
N LEU A 99 4.57 12.42 27.90
CA LEU A 99 4.07 13.79 27.79
C LEU A 99 3.27 13.98 26.50
N TYR A 100 3.86 13.69 25.33
CA TYR A 100 3.17 13.92 24.05
C TYR A 100 1.86 13.15 23.94
N VAL A 101 1.85 11.87 24.33
CA VAL A 101 0.63 11.04 24.26
C VAL A 101 -0.46 11.59 25.18
N MET A 102 -0.11 12.02 26.40
CA MET A 102 -1.09 12.60 27.33
C MET A 102 -1.52 14.01 26.92
N LEU A 103 -0.61 14.80 26.33
CA LEU A 103 -0.90 16.14 25.83
C LEU A 103 -1.84 16.09 24.62
N TYR A 104 -1.60 15.16 23.69
CA TYR A 104 -2.54 14.87 22.59
C TYR A 104 -3.94 14.52 23.13
N ASP A 105 -4.03 13.56 24.05
CA ASP A 105 -5.34 13.14 24.59
C ASP A 105 -6.05 14.28 25.33
N HIS A 106 -5.32 15.20 25.94
CA HIS A 106 -5.84 16.37 26.66
C HIS A 106 -6.36 17.47 25.74
N LEU A 107 -5.61 17.80 24.69
CA LEU A 107 -5.92 18.91 23.78
C LEU A 107 -6.87 18.51 22.66
N PHE A 108 -6.73 17.29 22.14
CA PHE A 108 -7.40 16.82 20.92
C PHE A 108 -8.20 15.53 21.13
N GLY A 109 -7.79 14.67 22.07
CA GLY A 109 -8.44 13.40 22.33
C GLY A 109 -9.64 13.49 23.28
N LYS A 110 -9.94 12.36 23.95
CA LYS A 110 -11.09 12.23 24.87
C LYS A 110 -10.76 12.58 26.33
N GLY A 111 -9.68 13.31 26.55
CA GLY A 111 -9.14 13.61 27.87
C GLY A 111 -8.25 12.49 28.44
N ILE A 112 -7.39 12.87 29.39
CA ILE A 112 -6.43 11.96 30.02
C ILE A 112 -7.12 10.99 30.98
N LYS A 113 -7.05 9.69 30.68
CA LYS A 113 -7.54 8.62 31.57
C LYS A 113 -6.50 8.24 32.65
N GLY A 114 -6.94 8.11 33.89
CA GLY A 114 -6.07 7.78 35.04
C GLY A 114 -5.48 9.01 35.74
N GLY A 115 -4.39 8.82 36.50
CA GLY A 115 -3.75 9.84 37.33
C GLY A 115 -2.22 9.85 37.18
N GLY A 116 -1.54 10.73 37.93
CA GLY A 116 -0.08 10.80 37.98
C GLY A 116 0.48 12.21 37.89
N ALA A 117 1.79 12.35 38.11
CA ALA A 117 2.48 13.64 38.11
C ALA A 117 2.34 14.38 36.77
N VAL A 118 2.50 13.69 35.64
CA VAL A 118 2.38 14.28 34.29
C VAL A 118 0.98 14.83 34.03
N LYS A 119 -0.08 14.12 34.45
CA LYS A 119 -1.45 14.61 34.32
C LYS A 119 -1.66 15.89 35.12
N ARG A 120 -1.17 15.92 36.38
CA ARG A 120 -1.29 17.11 37.23
C ARG A 120 -0.58 18.31 36.61
N ALA A 121 0.65 18.11 36.13
CA ALA A 121 1.41 19.16 35.46
C ALA A 121 0.70 19.70 34.20
N ILE A 122 0.11 18.82 33.37
CA ILE A 122 -0.67 19.26 32.19
C ILE A 122 -1.92 20.05 32.62
N ILE A 123 -2.66 19.57 33.63
CA ILE A 123 -3.88 20.24 34.11
C ILE A 123 -3.56 21.60 34.75
N GLU A 124 -2.49 21.70 35.54
CA GLU A 124 -2.02 22.96 36.14
C GLU A 124 -1.70 24.01 35.07
N GLN A 125 -1.25 23.58 33.89
CA GLN A 125 -0.91 24.44 32.76
C GLN A 125 -2.01 24.52 31.68
N ASP A 126 -3.20 23.97 31.93
CA ASP A 126 -4.27 23.84 30.93
C ASP A 126 -4.63 25.16 30.26
N LYS A 127 -4.75 26.24 31.06
CA LYS A 127 -5.06 27.58 30.55
C LYS A 127 -4.01 28.05 29.55
N ALA A 128 -2.72 27.95 29.89
CA ALA A 128 -1.62 28.38 29.02
C ALA A 128 -1.56 27.55 27.72
N LEU A 129 -1.73 26.23 27.83
CA LEU A 129 -1.74 25.31 26.70
C LEU A 129 -2.90 25.60 25.74
N ARG A 130 -4.11 25.83 26.27
CA ARG A 130 -5.30 26.15 25.46
C ARG A 130 -5.21 27.53 24.83
N THR A 131 -4.66 28.52 25.53
CA THR A 131 -4.40 29.86 24.95
C THR A 131 -3.43 29.74 23.78
N SER A 132 -2.30 29.05 23.95
CA SER A 132 -1.34 28.86 22.87
C SER A 132 -1.94 28.10 21.68
N LEU A 133 -2.76 27.07 21.93
CA LEU A 133 -3.46 26.36 20.86
C LEU A 133 -4.44 27.28 20.11
N ALA A 134 -5.21 28.11 20.81
CA ALA A 134 -6.16 29.04 20.19
C ALA A 134 -5.44 30.10 19.32
N GLU A 135 -4.27 30.58 19.74
CA GLU A 135 -3.43 31.48 18.95
C GLU A 135 -2.96 30.81 17.66
N ILE A 136 -2.44 29.58 17.74
CA ILE A 136 -2.02 28.79 16.58
C ILE A 136 -3.20 28.56 15.62
N MET A 137 -4.38 28.23 16.15
CA MET A 137 -5.58 28.06 15.33
C MET A 137 -5.98 29.34 14.61
N ARG A 138 -5.94 30.49 15.31
CA ARG A 138 -6.25 31.80 14.73
C ARG A 138 -5.25 32.19 13.63
N GLU A 139 -3.95 32.00 13.88
CA GLU A 139 -2.88 32.30 12.91
C GLU A 139 -2.99 31.46 11.64
N LYS A 140 -3.35 30.18 11.77
CA LYS A 140 -3.54 29.27 10.65
C LYS A 140 -4.95 29.33 10.03
N GLY A 141 -5.85 30.17 10.55
CA GLY A 141 -7.24 30.22 10.11
C GLY A 141 -8.03 28.91 10.32
N ALA A 142 -7.59 28.06 11.26
CA ALA A 142 -8.17 26.77 11.56
C ALA A 142 -9.49 26.93 12.34
N LYS A 143 -10.56 26.25 11.88
CA LYS A 143 -11.87 26.22 12.53
C LYS A 143 -12.01 25.02 13.46
N ALA A 144 -11.30 23.95 13.17
CA ALA A 144 -11.25 22.74 13.97
C ALA A 144 -9.80 22.26 14.13
N PRO A 145 -9.48 21.46 15.17
CA PRO A 145 -8.13 20.91 15.33
C PRO A 145 -7.60 20.16 14.11
N GLU A 146 -8.47 19.49 13.36
CA GLU A 146 -8.11 18.74 12.16
C GLU A 146 -7.52 19.63 11.06
N ASP A 147 -7.83 20.93 11.06
CA ASP A 147 -7.26 21.90 10.11
C ASP A 147 -5.77 22.17 10.38
N LEU A 148 -5.28 21.84 11.58
CA LEU A 148 -3.88 21.96 11.98
C LEU A 148 -3.02 20.78 11.50
N LEU A 149 -3.64 19.72 10.97
CA LEU A 149 -2.92 18.59 10.40
C LEU A 149 -2.15 19.01 9.14
N PRO A 150 -0.99 18.38 8.86
CA PRO A 150 -0.30 18.56 7.59
C PRO A 150 -1.23 18.33 6.40
N ALA A 151 -1.13 19.15 5.34
CA ALA A 151 -2.02 19.10 4.19
C ALA A 151 -2.14 17.69 3.58
N HIS A 152 -1.02 16.98 3.46
CA HIS A 152 -0.99 15.60 2.94
C HIS A 152 -1.75 14.56 3.80
N ILE A 153 -2.09 14.89 5.05
CA ILE A 153 -2.94 14.07 5.94
C ILE A 153 -4.37 14.58 5.93
N ARG A 154 -4.55 15.90 6.09
CA ARG A 154 -5.86 16.54 6.14
C ARG A 154 -6.63 16.31 4.85
N ASP A 155 -5.96 16.52 3.72
CA ASP A 155 -6.50 16.46 2.37
C ASP A 155 -6.31 15.07 1.74
N ALA A 156 -5.85 14.09 2.53
CA ALA A 156 -5.67 12.72 2.10
C ALA A 156 -6.99 12.16 1.52
N PRO A 157 -6.97 11.58 0.30
CA PRO A 157 -8.17 11.02 -0.30
C PRO A 157 -8.83 9.99 0.60
N LYS A 158 -10.11 10.21 0.91
CA LYS A 158 -10.93 9.26 1.67
C LYS A 158 -11.61 8.33 0.67
N PHE A 159 -11.07 7.13 0.53
CA PHE A 159 -11.61 6.12 -0.36
C PHE A 159 -12.25 4.95 0.41
N PRO A 160 -13.05 4.11 -0.27
CA PRO A 160 -13.74 2.98 0.34
C PRO A 160 -12.83 2.01 1.10
N ARG A 161 -13.43 1.22 1.99
CA ARG A 161 -12.77 0.06 2.57
C ARG A 161 -12.98 -1.15 1.66
N TYR A 162 -11.95 -2.00 1.57
CA TYR A 162 -11.95 -3.15 0.68
C TYR A 162 -11.74 -4.46 1.44
N ALA A 163 -12.53 -5.47 1.09
CA ALA A 163 -12.31 -6.84 1.53
C ALA A 163 -12.44 -7.78 0.33
N ARG A 164 -11.41 -8.58 0.09
CA ARG A 164 -11.39 -9.57 -0.98
C ARG A 164 -12.04 -10.85 -0.49
N VAL A 165 -13.00 -11.38 -1.24
CA VAL A 165 -13.56 -12.72 -1.04
C VAL A 165 -12.48 -13.76 -1.31
N ASN A 166 -12.35 -14.71 -0.39
CA ASN A 166 -11.43 -15.82 -0.55
C ASN A 166 -12.10 -16.95 -1.34
N GLU A 167 -11.87 -16.97 -2.65
CA GLU A 167 -12.48 -17.94 -3.57
C GLU A 167 -12.00 -19.39 -3.37
N ILE A 168 -11.01 -19.63 -2.49
CA ILE A 168 -10.64 -20.98 -2.04
C ILE A 168 -11.78 -21.60 -1.22
N VAL A 169 -12.50 -20.81 -0.41
CA VAL A 169 -13.45 -21.32 0.59
C VAL A 169 -14.85 -20.72 0.51
N ALA A 170 -15.05 -19.66 -0.28
CA ALA A 170 -16.35 -19.01 -0.40
C ALA A 170 -16.53 -18.35 -1.77
N SER A 171 -17.76 -18.37 -2.29
CA SER A 171 -18.12 -17.60 -3.49
C SER A 171 -18.52 -16.18 -3.13
N VAL A 172 -18.32 -15.24 -4.07
CA VAL A 172 -18.76 -13.84 -3.91
C VAL A 172 -20.26 -13.76 -3.60
N ALA A 173 -21.08 -14.58 -4.27
CA ALA A 173 -22.52 -14.65 -4.03
C ALA A 173 -22.87 -15.07 -2.60
N SER A 174 -22.20 -16.11 -2.06
CA SER A 174 -22.41 -16.60 -0.70
C SER A 174 -22.02 -15.55 0.36
N VAL A 175 -20.88 -14.90 0.18
CA VAL A 175 -20.42 -13.82 1.08
C VAL A 175 -21.39 -12.64 1.05
N ARG A 176 -21.82 -12.21 -0.13
CA ARG A 176 -22.78 -11.11 -0.26
C ARG A 176 -24.13 -11.44 0.38
N ALA A 177 -24.63 -12.67 0.21
CA ALA A 177 -25.85 -13.12 0.87
C ALA A 177 -25.69 -13.11 2.40
N THR A 178 -24.54 -13.54 2.91
CA THR A 178 -24.25 -13.51 4.35
C THR A 178 -24.18 -12.09 4.88
N LEU A 179 -23.51 -11.17 4.18
CA LEU A 179 -23.42 -9.76 4.58
C LEU A 179 -24.76 -9.02 4.48
N ALA A 180 -25.62 -9.42 3.55
CA ALA A 180 -26.98 -8.88 3.43
C ALA A 180 -27.93 -9.41 4.52
N GLY A 181 -27.75 -10.67 4.94
CA GLY A 181 -28.57 -11.32 5.97
C GLY A 181 -28.01 -11.24 7.40
N ALA A 182 -26.75 -10.83 7.58
CA ALA A 182 -26.11 -10.73 8.89
C ALA A 182 -26.79 -9.65 9.73
N GLN A 183 -27.58 -10.12 10.70
CA GLN A 183 -28.07 -9.31 11.82
C GLN A 183 -26.89 -9.05 12.76
N ASP A 184 -26.59 -7.78 13.01
CA ASP A 184 -25.57 -7.41 13.98
C ASP A 184 -26.16 -7.59 15.40
N GLU A 185 -25.91 -8.74 16.03
CA GLU A 185 -26.42 -9.08 17.37
C GLU A 185 -26.00 -8.07 18.46
N LYS A 186 -25.03 -7.17 18.19
CA LYS A 186 -24.52 -6.17 19.13
C LYS A 186 -24.86 -4.73 18.78
N SER A 187 -25.55 -4.47 17.67
CA SER A 187 -25.93 -3.12 17.24
C SER A 187 -27.44 -2.99 17.20
N THR A 188 -27.99 -2.15 18.10
CA THR A 188 -29.40 -1.74 18.13
C THR A 188 -29.83 -0.91 16.90
N SER A 189 -28.99 -0.80 15.86
CA SER A 189 -29.30 -0.09 14.63
C SER A 189 -29.30 -1.05 13.42
N ARG A 190 -30.47 -1.23 12.81
CA ARG A 190 -30.70 -2.03 11.59
C ARG A 190 -30.13 -1.35 10.35
N LYS A 191 -28.81 -1.23 10.21
CA LYS A 191 -28.20 -0.80 8.94
C LYS A 191 -27.51 -1.98 8.28
N ALA A 192 -28.17 -2.54 7.25
CA ALA A 192 -27.50 -3.37 6.28
C ALA A 192 -26.24 -2.64 5.79
N LEU A 193 -25.09 -3.32 5.81
CA LEU A 193 -23.86 -2.76 5.28
C LEU A 193 -24.07 -2.50 3.79
N THR A 194 -24.14 -1.23 3.39
CA THR A 194 -24.09 -0.85 1.97
C THR A 194 -22.80 -1.41 1.40
N LEU A 195 -22.89 -2.32 0.44
CA LEU A 195 -21.72 -2.94 -0.17
C LEU A 195 -21.91 -3.05 -1.67
N GLU A 196 -20.82 -2.83 -2.39
CA GLU A 196 -20.74 -2.97 -3.84
C GLU A 196 -19.65 -3.96 -4.20
N GLN A 197 -19.79 -4.60 -5.35
CA GLN A 197 -18.71 -5.41 -5.92
C GLN A 197 -17.85 -4.50 -6.81
N ASP A 198 -16.53 -4.61 -6.71
CA ASP A 198 -15.63 -3.77 -7.51
C ASP A 198 -15.74 -4.10 -9.01
N ALA A 199 -15.65 -3.06 -9.84
CA ALA A 199 -15.79 -3.18 -11.29
C ALA A 199 -14.57 -3.82 -11.98
N HIS A 200 -13.39 -3.76 -11.36
CA HIS A 200 -12.14 -4.23 -11.96
C HIS A 200 -11.71 -5.59 -11.41
N ILE A 201 -11.97 -5.85 -10.14
CA ILE A 201 -11.58 -7.09 -9.46
C ILE A 201 -12.84 -7.84 -9.01
N PRO A 202 -13.24 -8.93 -9.71
CA PRO A 202 -14.50 -9.61 -9.45
C PRO A 202 -14.67 -10.11 -8.01
N SER A 203 -13.58 -10.53 -7.35
CA SER A 203 -13.60 -11.05 -5.99
C SER A 203 -13.51 -9.97 -4.91
N LEU A 204 -13.53 -8.67 -5.26
CA LEU A 204 -13.34 -7.59 -4.30
C LEU A 204 -14.67 -6.91 -3.94
N LEU A 205 -14.90 -6.74 -2.64
CA LEU A 205 -16.04 -6.01 -2.11
C LEU A 205 -15.61 -4.62 -1.62
N ARG A 206 -16.43 -3.62 -1.94
CA ARG A 206 -16.30 -2.21 -1.60
C ARG A 206 -17.29 -1.87 -0.48
N PHE A 207 -16.78 -1.30 0.60
CA PHE A 207 -17.52 -0.84 1.77
C PHE A 207 -17.32 0.67 1.97
N PRO A 208 -18.27 1.37 2.61
CA PRO A 208 -18.11 2.77 2.97
C PRO A 208 -16.78 3.06 3.67
N HIS A 209 -16.26 4.27 3.46
CA HIS A 209 -15.08 4.72 4.19
C HIS A 209 -15.32 4.62 5.71
N GLY A 210 -14.32 4.12 6.43
CA GLY A 210 -14.38 3.98 7.90
C GLY A 210 -15.05 2.70 8.42
N THR A 211 -15.62 1.84 7.56
CA THR A 211 -16.12 0.52 7.99
C THR A 211 -14.99 -0.30 8.63
N ASP A 212 -15.22 -0.79 9.84
CA ASP A 212 -14.31 -1.71 10.54
C ASP A 212 -14.82 -3.14 10.41
N LEU A 213 -13.97 -4.01 9.87
CA LEU A 213 -14.27 -5.43 9.66
C LEU A 213 -13.29 -6.35 10.39
N HIS A 214 -12.33 -5.82 11.16
CA HIS A 214 -11.23 -6.63 11.70
C HIS A 214 -11.72 -7.80 12.57
N ASP A 215 -12.76 -7.56 13.39
CA ASP A 215 -13.35 -8.57 14.26
C ASP A 215 -14.55 -9.29 13.63
N HIS A 216 -14.85 -9.03 12.35
CA HIS A 216 -15.99 -9.62 11.67
C HIS A 216 -15.79 -11.14 11.47
N THR A 217 -16.86 -11.93 11.66
CA THR A 217 -16.82 -13.40 11.58
C THR A 217 -16.27 -13.92 10.26
N LEU A 218 -16.61 -13.26 9.14
CA LEU A 218 -16.09 -13.59 7.80
C LEU A 218 -14.58 -13.32 7.65
N VAL A 219 -14.03 -12.32 8.34
CA VAL A 219 -12.58 -12.08 8.37
C VAL A 219 -11.89 -13.14 9.22
N ASN A 220 -12.42 -13.40 10.42
CA ASN A 220 -11.84 -14.37 11.35
C ASN A 220 -11.84 -15.79 10.79
N SER A 221 -12.89 -16.18 10.06
CA SER A 221 -12.98 -17.49 9.37
C SER A 221 -12.18 -17.57 8.07
N GLY A 222 -11.61 -16.47 7.59
CA GLY A 222 -10.83 -16.42 6.34
C GLY A 222 -11.66 -16.41 5.06
N LYS A 223 -12.99 -16.23 5.15
CA LYS A 223 -13.88 -16.11 3.98
C LYS A 223 -13.74 -14.78 3.24
N ILE A 224 -13.35 -13.73 3.96
CA ILE A 224 -12.91 -12.46 3.37
C ILE A 224 -11.57 -12.03 3.97
N ILE A 225 -10.75 -11.36 3.17
CA ILE A 225 -9.40 -10.92 3.52
C ILE A 225 -9.35 -9.40 3.33
N LEU A 226 -8.94 -8.67 4.37
CA LEU A 226 -8.78 -7.22 4.30
C LEU A 226 -7.54 -6.89 3.46
N GLN A 227 -7.77 -6.33 2.28
CA GLN A 227 -6.74 -6.02 1.29
C GLN A 227 -7.16 -4.80 0.50
N ASP A 228 -6.27 -3.82 0.41
CA ASP A 228 -6.44 -2.65 -0.44
C ASP A 228 -6.64 -3.06 -1.91
N LYS A 229 -7.48 -2.31 -2.64
CA LYS A 229 -7.81 -2.59 -4.03
C LYS A 229 -6.58 -2.62 -4.94
N ALA A 230 -5.66 -1.67 -4.79
CA ALA A 230 -4.44 -1.62 -5.59
C ALA A 230 -3.52 -2.83 -5.30
N SER A 231 -3.46 -3.27 -4.05
CA SER A 231 -2.72 -4.49 -3.68
C SER A 231 -3.32 -5.76 -4.30
N CYS A 232 -4.52 -5.72 -4.88
CA CYS A 232 -5.11 -6.86 -5.59
C CYS A 232 -4.73 -6.93 -7.07
N LEU A 233 -4.21 -5.83 -7.64
CA LEU A 233 -3.93 -5.69 -9.08
C LEU A 233 -2.86 -6.67 -9.60
N PRO A 234 -1.73 -6.95 -8.90
CA PRO A 234 -0.68 -7.81 -9.47
C PRO A 234 -1.14 -9.24 -9.70
N ALA A 235 -1.82 -9.84 -8.71
CA ALA A 235 -2.34 -11.19 -8.80
C ALA A 235 -3.54 -11.28 -9.76
N GLU A 236 -4.34 -10.20 -9.88
CA GLU A 236 -5.41 -10.12 -10.88
C GLU A 236 -4.86 -10.02 -12.31
N ALA A 237 -3.79 -9.25 -12.53
CA ALA A 237 -3.11 -9.19 -13.83
C ALA A 237 -2.60 -10.58 -14.25
N ILE A 238 -1.99 -11.32 -13.32
CA ILE A 238 -1.60 -12.72 -13.52
C ILE A 238 -2.81 -13.60 -13.83
N ARG A 239 -3.90 -13.48 -13.05
CA ARG A 239 -5.13 -14.27 -13.23
C ARG A 239 -5.69 -14.13 -14.64
N LEU A 240 -5.69 -12.91 -15.17
CA LEU A 240 -6.16 -12.60 -16.52
C LEU A 240 -5.22 -13.17 -17.60
N ALA A 241 -3.90 -13.03 -17.42
CA ALA A 241 -2.91 -13.56 -18.37
C ALA A 241 -2.98 -15.09 -18.48
N CYS A 242 -3.14 -15.76 -17.34
CA CYS A 242 -3.18 -17.22 -17.24
C CYS A 242 -4.58 -17.83 -17.45
N ALA A 243 -5.63 -17.01 -17.63
CA ALA A 243 -7.02 -17.48 -17.65
C ALA A 243 -7.29 -18.64 -18.65
N ARG A 244 -6.55 -18.67 -19.76
CA ARG A 244 -6.64 -19.68 -20.82
C ARG A 244 -6.03 -21.04 -20.48
N PHE A 245 -5.12 -21.09 -19.50
CA PHE A 245 -4.52 -22.34 -19.00
C PHE A 245 -5.38 -23.00 -17.94
N ARG A 246 -6.43 -22.31 -17.47
CA ARG A 246 -7.32 -22.84 -16.46
C ARG A 246 -8.19 -23.94 -17.06
N GLN A 247 -8.01 -25.16 -16.58
CA GLN A 247 -8.82 -26.34 -16.91
C GLN A 247 -9.49 -26.83 -15.63
N ASN A 248 -10.83 -26.92 -15.61
CA ASN A 248 -11.61 -27.33 -14.44
C ASN A 248 -11.25 -26.55 -13.15
N GLY A 249 -10.95 -25.25 -13.27
CA GLY A 249 -10.58 -24.40 -12.14
C GLY A 249 -9.09 -24.40 -11.78
N ALA A 250 -8.28 -25.31 -12.33
CA ALA A 250 -6.86 -25.46 -12.01
C ALA A 250 -5.94 -25.01 -13.15
N ILE A 251 -4.74 -24.56 -12.80
CA ILE A 251 -3.64 -24.22 -13.70
C ILE A 251 -2.54 -25.28 -13.50
N PRO A 252 -2.03 -25.91 -14.56
CA PRO A 252 -1.20 -27.12 -14.46
C PRO A 252 0.26 -26.87 -14.04
N PHE A 253 0.61 -25.64 -13.68
CA PHE A 253 1.96 -25.22 -13.34
C PHE A 253 2.00 -24.41 -12.03
N ASP A 254 3.21 -24.20 -11.52
CA ASP A 254 3.44 -23.53 -10.25
C ASP A 254 3.65 -22.02 -10.45
N ALA A 255 3.41 -21.27 -9.39
CA ALA A 255 3.74 -19.85 -9.30
C ALA A 255 4.70 -19.59 -8.13
N LEU A 256 5.36 -18.45 -8.17
CA LEU A 256 6.29 -18.00 -7.13
C LEU A 256 5.95 -16.56 -6.73
N ASP A 257 5.93 -16.28 -5.44
CA ASP A 257 5.83 -14.95 -4.84
C ASP A 257 7.18 -14.62 -4.19
N ALA A 258 7.93 -13.71 -4.83
CA ALA A 258 9.34 -13.46 -4.55
C ALA A 258 9.57 -12.72 -3.23
N THR A 259 8.61 -11.90 -2.81
CA THR A 259 8.71 -11.03 -1.63
C THR A 259 7.38 -11.06 -0.88
N ALA A 260 7.03 -12.26 -0.43
CA ALA A 260 5.65 -12.67 -0.19
C ALA A 260 5.03 -12.10 1.08
N ALA A 261 5.81 -11.87 2.14
CA ALA A 261 5.21 -11.51 3.42
C ALA A 261 4.66 -10.07 3.38
N PRO A 262 3.53 -9.76 4.03
CA PRO A 262 2.80 -10.60 4.98
C PRO A 262 1.69 -11.46 4.34
N GLY A 263 1.71 -11.75 3.04
CA GLY A 263 0.88 -12.81 2.44
C GLY A 263 -0.45 -12.39 1.80
N ASN A 264 -0.79 -11.09 1.75
CA ASN A 264 -2.05 -10.67 1.13
C ASN A 264 -2.08 -11.01 -0.37
N LYS A 265 -0.99 -10.74 -1.09
CA LYS A 265 -0.83 -11.08 -2.51
C LYS A 265 -0.67 -12.58 -2.72
N THR A 266 0.10 -13.24 -1.84
CA THR A 266 0.30 -14.70 -1.86
C THR A 266 -1.02 -15.48 -1.76
N SER A 267 -1.90 -15.14 -0.82
CA SER A 267 -3.22 -15.79 -0.70
C SER A 267 -4.11 -15.54 -1.91
N GLN A 268 -4.00 -14.39 -2.56
CA GLN A 268 -4.71 -14.11 -3.81
C GLN A 268 -4.12 -14.91 -4.98
N LEU A 269 -2.80 -15.02 -5.04
CA LEU A 269 -2.11 -15.83 -6.04
C LEU A 269 -2.50 -17.30 -5.90
N ALA A 270 -2.56 -17.84 -4.68
CA ALA A 270 -3.04 -19.20 -4.41
C ALA A 270 -4.50 -19.40 -4.89
N ALA A 271 -5.37 -18.42 -4.65
CA ALA A 271 -6.76 -18.46 -5.10
C ALA A 271 -6.93 -18.45 -6.64
N ASN A 272 -5.87 -18.16 -7.42
CA ASN A 272 -5.92 -18.24 -8.88
C ASN A 272 -5.91 -19.69 -9.41
N GLY A 273 -5.72 -20.69 -8.54
CA GLY A 273 -5.80 -22.11 -8.90
C GLY A 273 -4.51 -22.71 -9.46
N PHE A 274 -3.34 -22.13 -9.15
CA PHE A 274 -2.04 -22.76 -9.44
C PHE A 274 -1.88 -24.07 -8.66
N ARG A 275 -1.10 -24.99 -9.21
CA ARG A 275 -0.82 -26.28 -8.56
C ARG A 275 -0.13 -26.09 -7.22
N ARG A 276 0.92 -25.27 -7.17
CA ARG A 276 1.59 -24.81 -5.95
C ARG A 276 2.01 -23.35 -6.07
N VAL A 277 2.18 -22.69 -4.93
CA VAL A 277 2.74 -21.34 -4.83
C VAL A 277 3.95 -21.38 -3.89
N PHE A 278 5.14 -21.10 -4.42
CA PHE A 278 6.34 -20.91 -3.61
C PHE A 278 6.38 -19.46 -3.12
N ALA A 279 6.62 -19.25 -1.82
CA ALA A 279 6.58 -17.91 -1.21
C ALA A 279 7.86 -17.66 -0.42
N PHE A 280 8.62 -16.64 -0.83
CA PHE A 280 9.90 -16.29 -0.20
C PHE A 280 9.80 -14.96 0.54
N ASP A 281 10.40 -14.86 1.73
CA ASP A 281 10.67 -13.60 2.41
C ASP A 281 11.88 -13.75 3.34
N LYS A 282 12.80 -12.80 3.30
CA LYS A 282 14.03 -12.84 4.11
C LYS A 282 13.80 -12.67 5.61
N SER A 283 12.65 -12.11 6.02
CA SER A 283 12.36 -11.83 7.42
C SER A 283 11.57 -12.98 8.05
N SER A 284 12.21 -13.80 8.87
CA SER A 284 11.57 -14.87 9.66
C SER A 284 10.28 -14.42 10.37
N ARG A 285 10.33 -13.27 11.07
CA ARG A 285 9.15 -12.69 11.75
C ARG A 285 7.96 -12.41 10.81
N ARG A 286 8.23 -11.92 9.60
CA ARG A 286 7.17 -11.63 8.60
C ARG A 286 6.69 -12.93 7.96
N LEU A 287 7.58 -13.89 7.74
CA LEU A 287 7.24 -15.21 7.26
C LEU A 287 6.31 -15.96 8.23
N ASP A 288 6.57 -15.90 9.54
CA ASP A 288 5.68 -16.48 10.56
C ASP A 288 4.25 -15.91 10.45
N LEU A 289 4.14 -14.61 10.16
CA LEU A 289 2.85 -13.95 9.93
C LEU A 289 2.21 -14.42 8.62
N LEU A 290 2.99 -14.55 7.54
CA LEU A 290 2.51 -15.11 6.28
C LEU A 290 1.96 -16.53 6.50
N GLN A 291 2.70 -17.41 7.18
CA GLN A 291 2.27 -18.79 7.43
C GLN A 291 0.97 -18.84 8.23
N ARG A 292 0.83 -18.04 9.29
CA ARG A 292 -0.43 -17.92 10.04
C ARG A 292 -1.58 -17.45 9.17
N ARG A 293 -1.33 -16.48 8.27
CA ARG A 293 -2.33 -15.97 7.34
C ARG A 293 -2.69 -16.97 6.26
N MET A 294 -1.76 -17.80 5.79
CA MET A 294 -2.06 -18.86 4.83
C MET A 294 -2.96 -19.91 5.45
N LYS A 295 -2.70 -20.31 6.71
CA LYS A 295 -3.62 -21.18 7.48
C LYS A 295 -5.00 -20.55 7.63
N GLN A 296 -5.07 -19.28 8.04
CA GLN A 296 -6.35 -18.57 8.17
C GLN A 296 -7.09 -18.46 6.82
N ALA A 297 -6.36 -18.25 5.72
CA ALA A 297 -6.89 -18.19 4.37
C ALA A 297 -7.10 -19.57 3.72
N HIS A 298 -6.87 -20.67 4.45
CA HIS A 298 -6.99 -22.05 3.95
C HIS A 298 -6.13 -22.33 2.70
N ALA A 299 -4.99 -21.64 2.61
CA ALA A 299 -4.04 -21.71 1.50
C ALA A 299 -2.75 -22.46 1.85
N ASP A 300 -2.62 -22.97 3.08
CA ASP A 300 -1.40 -23.67 3.56
C ASP A 300 -1.16 -25.03 2.90
N GLY A 301 -2.18 -25.62 2.27
CA GLY A 301 -2.02 -26.78 1.38
C GLY A 301 -1.53 -26.45 -0.03
N ILE A 302 -1.53 -25.17 -0.43
CA ILE A 302 -1.14 -24.69 -1.76
C ILE A 302 0.19 -23.92 -1.69
N VAL A 303 0.42 -23.21 -0.58
CA VAL A 303 1.54 -22.29 -0.41
C VAL A 303 2.67 -22.93 0.41
N THR A 304 3.85 -23.01 -0.18
CA THR A 304 5.09 -23.40 0.50
C THR A 304 5.90 -22.15 0.80
N ALA A 305 6.02 -21.80 2.09
CA ALA A 305 6.67 -20.58 2.54
C ALA A 305 8.08 -20.83 3.09
N THR A 306 9.09 -20.16 2.53
CA THR A 306 10.52 -20.36 2.84
C THR A 306 11.18 -19.05 3.31
N CYS A 307 11.93 -19.12 4.42
CA CYS A 307 12.67 -17.98 4.95
C CYS A 307 14.01 -17.84 4.21
N GLN A 308 14.01 -17.12 3.10
CA GLN A 308 15.19 -16.97 2.26
C GLN A 308 15.17 -15.62 1.55
N ASP A 309 16.36 -15.08 1.25
CA ASP A 309 16.48 -13.93 0.36
C ASP A 309 16.20 -14.38 -1.07
N PHE A 310 15.29 -13.69 -1.77
CA PHE A 310 14.92 -14.06 -3.12
C PHE A 310 16.11 -14.09 -4.06
N LEU A 311 17.05 -13.14 -3.93
CA LEU A 311 18.27 -13.09 -4.76
C LEU A 311 19.22 -14.28 -4.54
N SER A 312 19.00 -15.06 -3.48
CA SER A 312 19.75 -16.29 -3.19
C SER A 312 19.04 -17.58 -3.61
N VAL A 313 17.85 -17.47 -4.20
CA VAL A 313 17.12 -18.63 -4.72
C VAL A 313 17.77 -19.05 -6.03
N GLU A 314 18.13 -20.33 -6.16
CA GLU A 314 18.76 -20.82 -7.38
C GLU A 314 17.70 -20.96 -8.50
N PRO A 315 17.78 -20.21 -9.61
CA PRO A 315 16.77 -20.27 -10.67
C PRO A 315 16.66 -21.64 -11.34
N SER A 316 17.74 -22.43 -11.29
CA SER A 316 17.81 -23.78 -11.83
C SER A 316 17.41 -24.89 -10.84
N ASP A 317 16.90 -24.54 -9.66
CA ASP A 317 16.43 -25.51 -8.67
C ASP A 317 15.34 -26.42 -9.26
N LYS A 318 15.51 -27.73 -9.08
CA LYS A 318 14.58 -28.75 -9.57
C LYS A 318 13.20 -28.63 -8.93
N GLU A 319 13.10 -28.15 -7.69
CA GLU A 319 11.79 -27.93 -7.05
C GLU A 319 10.99 -26.81 -7.75
N LEU A 320 11.69 -25.88 -8.40
CA LEU A 320 11.13 -24.72 -9.09
C LEU A 320 10.99 -24.94 -10.61
N ALA A 321 11.31 -26.14 -11.12
CA ALA A 321 11.29 -26.45 -12.55
C ALA A 321 9.92 -26.29 -13.21
N ASP A 322 8.82 -26.37 -12.43
CA ASP A 322 7.44 -26.19 -12.89
C ASP A 322 6.91 -24.76 -12.67
N VAL A 323 7.72 -23.84 -12.15
CA VAL A 323 7.32 -22.43 -12.01
C VAL A 323 7.28 -21.79 -13.40
N ARG A 324 6.14 -21.21 -13.75
CA ARG A 324 5.95 -20.43 -14.99
C ARG A 324 5.61 -18.97 -14.73
N VAL A 325 5.23 -18.64 -13.49
CA VAL A 325 4.75 -17.31 -13.12
C VAL A 325 5.47 -16.82 -11.88
N ILE A 326 5.96 -15.59 -11.92
CA ILE A 326 6.48 -14.88 -10.74
C ILE A 326 5.62 -13.64 -10.45
N LEU A 327 5.25 -13.48 -9.18
CA LEU A 327 4.77 -12.23 -8.61
C LEU A 327 5.93 -11.60 -7.83
N LEU A 328 6.32 -10.39 -8.20
CA LEU A 328 7.41 -9.64 -7.60
C LEU A 328 6.88 -8.30 -7.07
N ASP A 329 6.79 -8.19 -5.74
CA ASP A 329 6.34 -7.00 -5.01
C ASP A 329 7.42 -6.54 -4.01
N PRO A 330 8.57 -6.05 -4.51
CA PRO A 330 9.76 -5.79 -3.70
C PRO A 330 9.54 -4.65 -2.72
N SER A 331 10.52 -4.46 -1.83
CA SER A 331 10.49 -3.32 -0.92
C SER A 331 10.54 -2.01 -1.71
N CYS A 332 9.54 -1.16 -1.48
CA CYS A 332 9.36 0.17 -2.08
C CYS A 332 9.47 1.28 -1.03
N SER A 333 9.59 2.52 -1.47
CA SER A 333 9.48 3.71 -0.61
C SER A 333 8.17 3.71 0.20
N GLY A 334 7.09 3.19 -0.39
CA GLY A 334 5.76 3.19 0.21
C GLY A 334 4.97 4.46 -0.02
N SER A 335 5.50 5.41 -0.80
CA SER A 335 4.95 6.75 -1.01
C SER A 335 3.50 6.80 -1.51
N GLY A 336 2.99 5.71 -2.08
CA GLY A 336 1.59 5.59 -2.49
C GLY A 336 0.61 5.21 -1.37
N MET A 337 1.08 4.76 -0.19
CA MET A 337 0.19 4.34 0.90
C MET A 337 -0.45 5.53 1.62
N VAL A 338 -1.73 5.77 1.32
CA VAL A 338 -2.51 6.84 1.95
C VAL A 338 -2.69 6.59 3.45
N GLY A 339 -2.45 7.62 4.26
CA GLY A 339 -2.63 7.57 5.72
C GLY A 339 -1.59 6.73 6.46
N ARG A 340 -0.49 6.31 5.82
CA ARG A 340 0.62 5.65 6.50
C ARG A 340 1.38 6.67 7.34
N VAL A 341 1.15 6.63 8.65
CA VAL A 341 1.82 7.47 9.64
C VAL A 341 3.35 7.24 9.69
N ASP A 342 3.85 6.09 9.21
CA ASP A 342 5.30 5.88 9.09
C ASP A 342 5.97 6.90 8.15
N HIS A 343 5.25 7.45 7.16
CA HIS A 343 5.81 8.55 6.34
C HIS A 343 6.01 9.82 7.14
N LEU A 344 5.24 10.07 8.20
CA LEU A 344 5.53 11.17 9.13
C LEU A 344 6.79 10.92 9.95
N LEU A 345 7.14 9.66 10.21
CA LEU A 345 8.39 9.33 10.88
C LEU A 345 9.59 9.57 9.97
N ASP A 346 9.44 9.30 8.68
CA ASP A 346 10.45 9.54 7.64
C ASP A 346 10.50 11.04 7.23
N ALA A 347 9.36 11.75 7.21
CA ALA A 347 9.24 13.17 6.84
C ALA A 347 9.56 14.13 7.99
N ALA A 348 9.36 13.74 9.26
CA ALA A 348 9.79 14.55 10.40
C ALA A 348 11.33 14.61 10.58
N GLU A 349 12.09 14.18 9.56
CA GLU A 349 13.50 14.49 9.34
C GLU A 349 13.71 15.84 8.62
N SER A 350 12.65 16.54 8.16
CA SER A 350 12.76 17.87 7.53
C SER A 350 12.61 19.01 8.53
N ASP A 351 13.71 19.74 8.74
CA ASP A 351 13.78 21.02 9.45
C ASP A 351 13.21 22.13 8.51
N PRO A 352 12.18 22.90 8.92
CA PRO A 352 11.60 23.95 8.06
C PRO A 352 12.56 25.08 7.70
N ASP A 353 13.67 25.23 8.45
CA ASP A 353 14.64 26.31 8.30
C ASP A 353 16.04 25.83 7.83
N ALA A 354 16.19 24.55 7.45
CA ALA A 354 17.41 24.04 6.84
C ALA A 354 17.22 23.89 5.33
N GLU A 355 18.04 24.60 4.55
CA GLU A 355 18.21 24.33 3.12
C GLU A 355 18.40 22.81 2.92
N GLU A 356 17.60 22.26 2.02
CA GLU A 356 17.42 20.84 1.75
C GLU A 356 18.75 20.06 1.69
N ASN A 357 18.79 18.87 2.29
CA ASN A 357 19.70 17.83 1.82
C ASN A 357 18.88 16.76 1.09
N ASP A 358 18.30 17.20 -0.03
CA ASP A 358 17.61 16.43 -1.09
C ASP A 358 18.40 15.15 -1.46
N ALA A 359 19.73 15.23 -1.39
CA ALA A 359 20.66 14.12 -1.61
C ALA A 359 20.30 12.84 -0.82
N THR A 360 19.90 12.93 0.45
CA THR A 360 19.72 11.72 1.28
C THR A 360 18.42 10.94 1.00
N GLN A 361 17.36 11.62 0.53
CA GLN A 361 16.12 10.96 0.13
C GLN A 361 16.26 10.39 -1.28
N THR A 362 16.93 11.13 -2.17
CA THR A 362 17.28 10.69 -3.52
C THR A 362 18.16 9.45 -3.48
N ASP A 363 19.22 9.43 -2.66
CA ASP A 363 20.08 8.25 -2.47
C ASP A 363 19.28 7.02 -2.02
N ARG A 364 18.35 7.18 -1.05
CA ARG A 364 17.52 6.07 -0.57
C ARG A 364 16.61 5.54 -1.67
N LEU A 365 16.02 6.44 -2.45
CA LEU A 365 15.12 6.10 -3.53
C LEU A 365 15.84 5.35 -4.66
N GLU A 366 17.04 5.81 -5.03
CA GLU A 366 17.91 5.15 -6.01
C GLU A 366 18.34 3.75 -5.53
N ASN A 367 18.79 3.62 -4.27
CA ASN A 367 19.16 2.31 -3.71
C ASN A 367 17.99 1.32 -3.73
N LEU A 368 16.75 1.79 -3.47
CA LEU A 368 15.56 0.96 -3.59
C LEU A 368 15.32 0.55 -5.04
N ALA A 369 15.41 1.47 -6.00
CA ALA A 369 15.26 1.17 -7.42
C ALA A 369 16.32 0.17 -7.93
N SER A 370 17.58 0.31 -7.51
CA SER A 370 18.64 -0.65 -7.84
C SER A 370 18.33 -2.06 -7.31
N PHE A 371 17.93 -2.18 -6.04
CA PHE A 371 17.50 -3.47 -5.47
C PHE A 371 16.28 -4.06 -6.20
N GLN A 372 15.32 -3.22 -6.58
CA GLN A 372 14.14 -3.65 -7.33
C GLN A 372 14.50 -4.16 -8.73
N LEU A 373 15.45 -3.52 -9.39
CA LEU A 373 16.00 -3.97 -10.67
C LEU A 373 16.70 -5.32 -10.51
N GLU A 374 17.59 -5.48 -9.52
CA GLU A 374 18.26 -6.76 -9.24
C GLU A 374 17.25 -7.89 -9.02
N CYS A 375 16.18 -7.66 -8.25
CA CYS A 375 15.12 -8.65 -8.07
C CYS A 375 14.39 -8.97 -9.38
N LEU A 376 14.14 -7.97 -10.24
CA LEU A 376 13.43 -8.18 -11.50
C LEU A 376 14.28 -8.97 -12.50
N GLU A 377 15.56 -8.63 -12.64
CA GLU A 377 16.53 -9.36 -13.46
C GLU A 377 16.70 -10.81 -12.95
N HIS A 378 16.76 -10.98 -11.63
CA HIS A 378 16.80 -12.31 -11.03
C HIS A 378 15.53 -13.12 -11.33
N ALA A 379 14.34 -12.51 -11.26
CA ALA A 379 13.09 -13.18 -11.67
C ALA A 379 13.09 -13.57 -13.16
N MET A 380 13.68 -12.76 -14.03
CA MET A 380 13.82 -13.04 -15.47
C MET A 380 14.82 -14.18 -15.77
N SER A 381 15.75 -14.46 -14.86
CA SER A 381 16.74 -15.54 -14.99
C SER A 381 16.14 -16.95 -14.83
N PHE A 382 14.93 -17.09 -14.28
CA PHE A 382 14.27 -18.39 -14.12
C PHE A 382 13.91 -18.99 -15.48
N PRO A 383 14.50 -20.14 -15.86
CA PRO A 383 14.53 -20.61 -17.26
C PRO A 383 13.14 -20.91 -17.83
N GLN A 384 12.22 -21.36 -16.99
CA GLN A 384 10.87 -21.73 -17.40
C GLN A 384 9.84 -20.62 -17.17
N VAL A 385 10.21 -19.50 -16.54
CA VAL A 385 9.26 -18.43 -16.26
C VAL A 385 8.80 -17.77 -17.55
N GLU A 386 7.49 -17.75 -17.75
CA GLU A 386 6.84 -17.17 -18.92
C GLU A 386 6.17 -15.83 -18.61
N CYS A 387 5.81 -15.56 -17.34
CA CYS A 387 5.09 -14.36 -16.94
C CYS A 387 5.61 -13.82 -15.61
N ILE A 388 5.88 -12.51 -15.55
CA ILE A 388 6.33 -11.82 -14.33
C ILE A 388 5.45 -10.60 -14.11
N SER A 389 4.82 -10.52 -12.96
CA SER A 389 4.13 -9.32 -12.49
C SER A 389 5.05 -8.58 -11.53
N TYR A 390 5.50 -7.40 -11.93
CA TYR A 390 6.27 -6.49 -11.08
C TYR A 390 5.33 -5.42 -10.52
N SER A 391 5.39 -5.16 -9.23
CA SER A 391 4.56 -4.11 -8.63
C SER A 391 5.23 -3.37 -7.50
N THR A 392 4.84 -2.11 -7.32
CA THR A 392 5.26 -1.32 -6.17
C THR A 392 4.10 -0.52 -5.59
N CYS A 393 4.30 -0.14 -4.34
CA CYS A 393 3.51 0.82 -3.58
C CYS A 393 4.05 2.25 -3.67
N SER A 394 4.73 2.60 -4.77
CA SER A 394 5.41 3.88 -4.97
C SER A 394 4.74 4.72 -6.06
N VAL A 395 4.76 6.05 -5.87
CA VAL A 395 4.39 7.01 -6.91
C VAL A 395 5.58 7.46 -7.77
N HIS A 396 6.81 7.17 -7.35
CA HIS A 396 8.02 7.66 -8.01
C HIS A 396 8.36 6.85 -9.26
N SER A 397 8.61 7.53 -10.38
CA SER A 397 8.92 6.86 -11.65
C SER A 397 10.25 6.10 -11.64
N VAL A 398 11.22 6.51 -10.80
CA VAL A 398 12.52 5.81 -10.67
C VAL A 398 12.36 4.38 -10.14
N GLU A 399 11.43 4.16 -9.20
CA GLU A 399 11.07 2.83 -8.69
C GLU A 399 10.09 2.09 -9.62
N ASN A 400 9.59 2.71 -10.68
CA ASN A 400 8.51 2.16 -11.50
C ASN A 400 8.97 2.03 -12.96
N GLU A 401 8.67 3.04 -13.79
CA GLU A 401 9.04 3.06 -15.20
C GLU A 401 10.56 2.98 -15.41
N GLY A 402 11.37 3.58 -14.53
CA GLY A 402 12.84 3.47 -14.58
C GLY A 402 13.33 2.04 -14.47
N VAL A 403 12.83 1.28 -13.47
CA VAL A 403 13.16 -0.15 -13.29
C VAL A 403 12.69 -0.98 -14.48
N VAL A 404 11.47 -0.73 -14.98
CA VAL A 404 10.92 -1.44 -16.14
C VAL A 404 11.75 -1.19 -17.40
N ALA A 405 12.14 0.06 -17.67
CA ALA A 405 12.97 0.43 -18.80
C ALA A 405 14.34 -0.27 -18.75
N ALA A 406 14.98 -0.26 -17.58
CA ALA A 406 16.27 -0.92 -17.38
C ALA A 406 16.18 -2.44 -17.59
N ALA A 407 15.16 -3.09 -17.01
CA ALA A 407 14.97 -4.53 -17.15
C ALA A 407 14.69 -4.97 -18.60
N LEU A 408 13.86 -4.22 -19.36
CA LEU A 408 13.61 -4.53 -20.77
C LEU A 408 14.87 -4.40 -21.64
N LYS A 409 15.75 -3.46 -21.29
CA LYS A 409 17.04 -3.29 -21.96
C LYS A 409 17.99 -4.47 -21.67
N ALA A 410 18.04 -4.93 -20.42
CA ALA A 410 18.88 -6.04 -20.00
C ALA A 410 18.37 -7.41 -20.47
N HIS A 411 17.05 -7.59 -20.54
CA HIS A 411 16.38 -8.85 -20.86
C HIS A 411 15.49 -8.72 -22.11
N PRO A 412 16.09 -8.67 -23.31
CA PRO A 412 15.36 -8.50 -24.57
C PRO A 412 14.50 -9.72 -24.93
N ASP A 413 14.61 -10.83 -24.20
CA ASP A 413 13.76 -12.00 -24.31
C ASP A 413 12.42 -11.82 -23.60
N PHE A 414 12.20 -10.73 -22.86
CA PHE A 414 10.90 -10.36 -22.29
C PHE A 414 10.28 -9.16 -23.03
N VAL A 415 8.95 -9.08 -22.98
CA VAL A 415 8.15 -7.96 -23.51
C VAL A 415 7.06 -7.57 -22.54
N LEU A 416 6.61 -6.32 -22.60
CA LEU A 416 5.42 -5.87 -21.88
C LEU A 416 4.15 -6.40 -22.54
N THR A 417 3.21 -6.86 -21.71
CA THR A 417 1.82 -7.09 -22.10
C THR A 417 0.89 -6.12 -21.37
N ARG A 418 -0.30 -5.89 -21.91
CA ARG A 418 -1.26 -4.95 -21.35
C ARG A 418 -1.84 -5.48 -20.03
N ALA A 419 -1.29 -5.02 -18.91
CA ALA A 419 -1.83 -5.30 -17.59
C ALA A 419 -3.23 -4.69 -17.44
N LEU A 420 -4.16 -5.44 -16.83
CA LEU A 420 -5.53 -5.05 -16.48
C LEU A 420 -6.19 -4.15 -17.55
N PRO A 421 -6.59 -4.69 -18.71
CA PRO A 421 -7.00 -3.88 -19.86
C PRO A 421 -8.16 -2.89 -19.58
N SER A 422 -9.03 -3.19 -18.61
CA SER A 422 -10.16 -2.35 -18.20
C SER A 422 -9.81 -1.25 -17.19
N TRP A 423 -8.66 -1.34 -16.51
CA TRP A 423 -8.21 -0.29 -15.60
C TRP A 423 -8.04 1.02 -16.38
N PRO A 424 -8.25 2.23 -15.83
CA PRO A 424 -8.14 3.47 -16.60
C PRO A 424 -6.73 4.10 -16.55
N THR A 425 -6.15 4.21 -15.36
CA THR A 425 -4.90 4.95 -15.13
C THR A 425 -3.68 4.14 -15.63
N ARG A 426 -2.75 4.78 -16.33
CA ARG A 426 -1.62 4.10 -17.01
C ARG A 426 -0.27 4.66 -16.57
N GLY A 427 0.79 3.94 -16.93
CA GLY A 427 2.17 4.41 -16.74
C GLY A 427 2.46 5.67 -17.55
N VAL A 428 3.62 6.25 -17.28
CA VAL A 428 4.08 7.49 -17.91
C VAL A 428 5.20 7.16 -18.90
N ALA A 429 5.22 7.81 -20.06
CA ALA A 429 6.34 7.68 -20.98
C ALA A 429 7.61 8.28 -20.35
N SER A 430 8.75 7.66 -20.56
CA SER A 430 10.02 8.08 -19.99
C SER A 430 11.17 7.70 -20.92
N GLU A 431 12.40 8.11 -20.57
CA GLU A 431 13.58 7.56 -21.23
C GLU A 431 13.56 6.02 -21.14
N GLY A 432 13.76 5.35 -22.27
CA GLY A 432 13.70 3.89 -22.37
C GLY A 432 12.29 3.28 -22.44
N LEU A 433 11.20 4.06 -22.35
CA LEU A 433 9.83 3.58 -22.48
C LEU A 433 8.99 4.48 -23.39
N SER A 434 8.54 3.91 -24.52
CA SER A 434 7.66 4.63 -25.44
C SER A 434 6.28 4.87 -24.83
N ALA A 435 5.49 5.77 -25.44
CA ALA A 435 4.09 5.96 -25.06
C ALA A 435 3.25 4.67 -25.19
N GLN A 436 3.63 3.78 -26.12
CA GLN A 436 2.97 2.48 -26.27
C GLN A 436 3.30 1.55 -25.11
N ASP A 437 4.56 1.53 -24.66
CA ASP A 437 5.01 0.75 -23.52
C ASP A 437 4.35 1.24 -22.23
N ALA A 438 4.35 2.56 -22.00
CA ALA A 438 3.67 3.19 -20.87
C ALA A 438 2.18 2.85 -20.80
N ALA A 439 1.51 2.71 -21.95
CA ALA A 439 0.11 2.32 -22.03
C ALA A 439 -0.15 0.83 -21.68
N MET A 440 0.88 -0.01 -21.62
CA MET A 440 0.80 -1.39 -21.12
C MET A 440 0.89 -1.47 -19.59
N LEU A 441 1.52 -0.48 -18.97
CA LEU A 441 1.73 -0.39 -17.52
C LEU A 441 0.50 0.17 -16.81
N VAL A 442 0.32 -0.20 -15.55
CA VAL A 442 -0.77 0.30 -14.70
C VAL A 442 -0.20 1.18 -13.60
N ARG A 443 -0.79 2.36 -13.43
CA ARG A 443 -0.68 3.16 -12.21
C ARG A 443 -2.04 3.21 -11.52
N ALA A 444 -2.04 3.35 -10.20
CA ALA A 444 -3.22 3.68 -9.42
C ALA A 444 -2.97 5.02 -8.72
N ASP A 445 -3.91 5.93 -8.83
CA ASP A 445 -3.91 7.23 -8.19
C ASP A 445 -5.01 7.29 -7.13
N PRO A 446 -4.72 7.65 -5.87
CA PRO A 446 -5.73 7.63 -4.83
C PRO A 446 -6.96 8.51 -5.05
N ALA A 447 -6.79 9.66 -5.70
CA ALA A 447 -7.89 10.59 -5.96
C ALA A 447 -8.76 10.12 -7.13
N LYS A 448 -8.17 9.45 -8.13
CA LYS A 448 -8.87 9.01 -9.34
C LYS A 448 -9.45 7.60 -9.26
N ASP A 449 -8.70 6.70 -8.63
CA ASP A 449 -8.97 5.24 -8.67
C ASP A 449 -9.53 4.70 -7.35
N GLU A 450 -9.73 5.57 -6.36
CA GLU A 450 -10.27 5.29 -5.03
C GLU A 450 -9.48 4.18 -4.30
N THR A 451 -8.14 4.22 -4.34
CA THR A 451 -7.28 3.20 -3.72
C THR A 451 -5.93 3.78 -3.28
N SER A 452 -4.97 2.96 -2.86
CA SER A 452 -3.61 3.42 -2.60
C SER A 452 -2.85 3.68 -3.91
N GLY A 453 -1.87 4.58 -3.87
CA GLY A 453 -0.94 4.79 -4.97
C GLY A 453 -0.15 3.51 -5.24
N PHE A 454 -0.10 3.09 -6.50
CA PHE A 454 0.43 1.77 -6.85
C PHE A 454 0.87 1.70 -8.31
N PHE A 455 1.73 0.73 -8.61
CA PHE A 455 2.23 0.47 -9.94
C PHE A 455 2.25 -1.03 -10.24
N VAL A 456 1.92 -1.42 -11.48
CA VAL A 456 2.02 -2.80 -11.97
C VAL A 456 2.55 -2.82 -13.41
N ALA A 457 3.58 -3.62 -13.65
CA ALA A 457 4.06 -4.01 -14.96
C ALA A 457 3.92 -5.53 -15.13
N LEU A 458 3.50 -5.96 -16.32
CA LEU A 458 3.35 -7.38 -16.63
C LEU A 458 4.25 -7.72 -17.82
N PHE A 459 5.20 -8.61 -17.58
CA PHE A 459 6.16 -9.09 -18.57
C PHE A 459 5.78 -10.49 -19.03
N LEU A 460 5.95 -10.76 -20.32
CA LEU A 460 5.89 -12.10 -20.90
C LEU A 460 7.21 -12.43 -21.59
N ARG A 461 7.69 -13.66 -21.42
CA ARG A 461 8.84 -14.16 -22.19
C ARG A 461 8.43 -14.34 -23.65
N LYS A 462 9.23 -13.84 -24.59
CA LYS A 462 9.05 -14.03 -26.04
C LYS A 462 9.03 -15.52 -26.37
N ASN A 463 8.26 -15.89 -27.39
CA ASN A 463 8.09 -17.27 -27.86
C ASN A 463 7.56 -18.26 -26.80
N SER A 464 7.09 -17.77 -25.65
CA SER A 464 6.39 -18.59 -24.66
C SER A 464 4.97 -18.94 -25.12
N THR A 465 4.40 -19.95 -24.48
CA THR A 465 2.99 -20.32 -24.68
C THR A 465 2.08 -19.14 -24.32
N LEU A 466 2.40 -18.41 -23.24
CA LEU A 466 1.67 -17.21 -22.85
C LEU A 466 1.75 -16.07 -23.89
N ALA A 467 2.92 -15.78 -24.46
CA ALA A 467 3.10 -14.69 -25.43
C ALA A 467 2.41 -14.94 -26.77
N THR A 468 2.56 -16.14 -27.32
CA THR A 468 1.92 -16.53 -28.61
C THR A 468 0.39 -16.42 -28.53
N LEU A 469 -0.17 -16.77 -27.37
CA LEU A 469 -1.60 -16.70 -27.14
C LEU A 469 -2.07 -15.26 -26.87
N ASP A 470 -1.25 -14.39 -26.27
CA ASP A 470 -1.58 -12.97 -26.12
C ASP A 470 -1.68 -12.25 -27.47
N ASP A 471 -0.72 -12.50 -28.37
CA ASP A 471 -0.75 -11.98 -29.74
C ASP A 471 -2.02 -12.39 -30.51
N ALA A 472 -2.45 -13.65 -30.36
CA ALA A 472 -3.69 -14.13 -30.96
C ALA A 472 -4.93 -13.39 -30.44
N GLU A 473 -4.96 -13.08 -29.13
CA GLU A 473 -6.07 -12.34 -28.51
C GLU A 473 -6.07 -10.87 -28.94
N VAL A 474 -4.91 -10.22 -29.01
CA VAL A 474 -4.78 -8.86 -29.53
C VAL A 474 -5.29 -8.80 -30.97
N LYS A 475 -4.92 -9.77 -31.82
CA LYS A 475 -5.43 -9.89 -33.19
C LYS A 475 -6.95 -10.10 -33.22
N ARG A 476 -7.49 -10.98 -32.36
CA ARG A 476 -8.95 -11.24 -32.25
C ARG A 476 -9.72 -9.99 -31.82
N ARG A 477 -9.23 -9.24 -30.83
CA ARG A 477 -9.82 -7.98 -30.35
C ARG A 477 -9.80 -6.91 -31.44
N LYS A 478 -8.67 -6.75 -32.15
CA LYS A 478 -8.57 -5.85 -33.32
C LYS A 478 -9.61 -6.20 -34.39
N LYS A 479 -9.78 -7.49 -34.72
CA LYS A 479 -10.81 -7.97 -35.67
C LYS A 479 -12.23 -7.66 -35.20
N LYS A 480 -12.56 -7.90 -33.92
CA LYS A 480 -13.88 -7.62 -33.33
C LYS A 480 -14.18 -6.11 -33.30
N ASN A 481 -13.20 -5.28 -32.98
CA ASN A 481 -13.35 -3.81 -33.00
C ASN A 481 -13.52 -3.28 -34.42
N LEU A 482 -12.79 -3.84 -35.40
CA LEU A 482 -12.95 -3.48 -36.81
C LEU A 482 -14.33 -3.90 -37.34
N ALA A 483 -14.81 -5.09 -36.96
CA ALA A 483 -16.16 -5.55 -37.29
C ALA A 483 -17.24 -4.65 -36.67
N ARG A 484 -17.10 -4.25 -35.40
CA ARG A 484 -17.99 -3.28 -34.74
C ARG A 484 -17.99 -1.91 -35.42
N LYS A 485 -16.82 -1.41 -35.86
CA LYS A 485 -16.71 -0.15 -36.62
C LYS A 485 -17.39 -0.27 -37.99
N ARG A 486 -17.19 -1.39 -38.70
CA ARG A 486 -17.86 -1.68 -39.98
C ARG A 486 -19.38 -1.76 -39.82
N TRP A 487 -19.87 -2.49 -38.82
CA TRP A 487 -21.30 -2.58 -38.51
C TRP A 487 -21.90 -1.21 -38.17
N ARG A 488 -21.23 -0.38 -37.34
CA ARG A 488 -21.69 0.99 -37.06
C ARG A 488 -21.74 1.88 -38.30
N LYS A 489 -20.76 1.74 -39.20
CA LYS A 489 -20.73 2.49 -40.47
C LYS A 489 -21.84 2.04 -41.42
N GLN A 490 -22.11 0.73 -41.48
CA GLN A 490 -23.17 0.15 -42.28
C GLN A 490 -24.56 0.51 -41.73
N ALA A 491 -24.77 0.43 -40.41
CA ALA A 491 -26.00 0.87 -39.76
C ALA A 491 -26.29 2.35 -40.04
N ARG A 492 -25.29 3.25 -39.93
CA ARG A 492 -25.45 4.67 -40.29
C ARG A 492 -25.76 4.89 -41.77
N SER A 493 -25.16 4.10 -42.66
CA SER A 493 -25.46 4.14 -44.09
C SER A 493 -26.89 3.69 -44.38
N THR A 494 -27.38 2.65 -43.71
CA THR A 494 -28.74 2.14 -43.87
C THR A 494 -29.77 3.13 -43.35
N THR A 495 -29.52 3.80 -42.21
CA THR A 495 -30.39 4.87 -41.70
C THR A 495 -30.46 6.05 -42.67
N ALA A 496 -29.32 6.48 -43.24
CA ALA A 496 -29.29 7.57 -44.22
C ALA A 496 -30.02 7.24 -45.54
N THR A 497 -29.99 5.98 -46.01
CA THR A 497 -30.78 5.57 -47.18
C THR A 497 -32.27 5.46 -46.91
N VAL A 498 -32.68 5.08 -45.69
CA VAL A 498 -34.11 5.01 -45.33
C VAL A 498 -34.70 6.42 -45.23
N ASP A 499 -33.96 7.38 -44.64
CA ASP A 499 -34.37 8.79 -44.58
C ASP A 499 -34.47 9.42 -45.99
N ALA A 500 -33.53 9.13 -46.89
CA ALA A 500 -33.56 9.63 -48.27
C ALA A 500 -34.74 9.04 -49.10
N THR A 501 -35.12 7.78 -48.89
CA THR A 501 -36.30 7.19 -49.56
C THR A 501 -37.64 7.66 -48.99
N ALA A 502 -37.67 8.11 -47.73
CA ALA A 502 -38.87 8.68 -47.12
C ALA A 502 -39.15 10.09 -47.64
N GLU A 503 -38.13 10.89 -47.91
CA GLU A 503 -38.28 12.24 -48.50
C GLU A 503 -38.75 12.21 -49.97
N THR A 504 -38.38 11.19 -50.75
CA THR A 504 -38.82 11.07 -52.15
C THR A 504 -40.26 10.57 -52.32
N ASN A 505 -40.84 9.87 -51.34
CA ASN A 505 -42.22 9.39 -51.40
C ASN A 505 -43.26 10.36 -50.80
N GLY A 506 -42.81 11.48 -50.21
CA GLY A 506 -43.67 12.52 -49.65
C GLY A 506 -44.08 13.64 -50.61
N THR A 507 -43.63 13.60 -51.87
CA THR A 507 -43.84 14.68 -52.87
C THR A 507 -44.66 14.26 -54.10
N ALA A 508 -45.36 13.12 -54.04
CA ALA A 508 -46.25 12.66 -55.10
C ALA A 508 -47.66 12.36 -54.56
N SER A 509 -48.29 13.35 -53.93
CA SER A 509 -49.75 13.43 -53.80
C SER A 509 -50.16 14.87 -53.47
N SER A 510 -50.29 15.68 -54.51
CA SER A 510 -51.08 16.91 -54.56
C SER A 510 -51.82 16.94 -55.89
#